data_AF-A0A842LTB6-F1
#
_entry.id   AF-A0A842LTB6-F1
#
_cell.length_a   1.000
_cell.length_b   1.000
_cell.length_c   1.000
_cell.angle_alpha   90.00
_cell.angle_beta   90.00
_cell.angle_gamma   90.00
#
_symmetry.space_group_name_H-M   'P 1'
#
loop_
_entity.id
_entity.type
_entity.pdbx_description
1 polymer ?
#
loop_
_entity_poly.entity_id
_entity_poly.type
_entity_poly.pdbx_seq_one_letter_code
_entity_poly.pdbx_strand_id
1 'polypeptide(L)'
;MIALNGLRDGLDPESPEYGDVIKKITGYLRDSSDPEVRARAADYLGETGDAVVLDALREALNDPHETVRVATRKAIEKLKKAQRPLKDNYGTLICGRDLFRPKKIHTREGQFVVCRVCGHSKFLEDGVKEVVGIIGDAEYSWRQEDRLFISMWDEKTKNARNADIDTLWITEADDLNYGWAIDAVYQKLQNDVTRAKPISEIPVIIKGVPELSEEEIEILQNFGGIKNGI
;
A
#
# COMPACT_ATOMS: atom_id res chain seq x y z
N MET A 1 -34.41 9.89 -0.63
CA MET A 1 -33.45 11.03 -0.54
C MET A 1 -32.40 10.91 0.59
N ILE A 2 -32.24 9.78 1.30
CA ILE A 2 -31.56 9.80 2.63
C ILE A 2 -30.25 8.98 2.76
N ALA A 3 -29.89 8.03 1.88
CA ALA A 3 -28.81 7.08 2.23
C ALA A 3 -27.36 7.60 2.14
N LEU A 4 -27.03 8.52 1.22
CA LEU A 4 -25.64 8.89 0.94
C LEU A 4 -25.11 10.11 1.71
N ASN A 5 -25.99 11.03 2.13
CA ASN A 5 -25.56 12.25 2.82
C ASN A 5 -24.97 11.97 4.21
N GLY A 6 -25.43 10.91 4.89
CA GLY A 6 -24.86 10.47 6.18
C GLY A 6 -23.57 9.67 6.07
N LEU A 7 -23.07 9.41 4.85
CA LEU A 7 -21.80 8.70 4.61
C LEU A 7 -20.64 9.65 4.29
N ARG A 8 -20.91 10.96 4.16
CA ARG A 8 -19.89 11.97 3.85
C ARG A 8 -18.84 12.12 4.95
N ASP A 9 -19.26 12.00 6.20
CA ASP A 9 -18.38 12.15 7.37
C ASP A 9 -17.36 10.99 7.47
N GLY A 10 -17.64 9.84 6.84
CA GLY A 10 -16.75 8.68 6.77
C GLY A 10 -15.85 8.61 5.53
N LEU A 11 -15.83 9.65 4.70
CA LEU A 11 -14.92 9.76 3.54
C LEU A 11 -13.55 10.35 3.89
N ASP A 12 -13.30 10.60 5.18
CA ASP A 12 -11.95 10.89 5.67
C ASP A 12 -11.03 9.70 5.36
N PRO A 13 -10.00 9.87 4.52
CA PRO A 13 -9.04 8.79 4.21
C PRO A 13 -8.29 8.29 5.44
N GLU A 14 -8.14 9.13 6.48
CA GLU A 14 -7.50 8.74 7.73
C GLU A 14 -8.43 7.91 8.63
N SER A 15 -9.73 7.80 8.28
CA SER A 15 -10.67 6.97 9.01
C SER A 15 -10.39 5.47 8.76
N PRO A 16 -10.29 4.65 9.82
CA PRO A 16 -10.22 3.20 9.71
C PRO A 16 -11.39 2.59 8.91
N GLU A 17 -12.54 3.28 8.89
CA GLU A 17 -13.77 2.83 8.23
C GLU A 17 -13.82 3.18 6.74
N TYR A 18 -12.87 3.97 6.21
CA TYR A 18 -12.89 4.45 4.83
C TYR A 18 -13.13 3.31 3.82
N GLY A 19 -12.41 2.20 3.97
CA GLY A 19 -12.55 1.04 3.09
C GLY A 19 -13.98 0.46 3.09
N ASP A 20 -14.64 0.43 4.24
CA ASP A 20 -15.99 -0.10 4.36
C ASP A 20 -17.05 0.89 3.87
N VAL A 21 -16.82 2.19 4.05
CA VAL A 21 -17.64 3.25 3.42
C VAL A 21 -17.56 3.14 1.89
N ILE A 22 -16.37 2.96 1.32
CA ILE A 22 -16.19 2.78 -0.13
C ILE A 22 -16.92 1.52 -0.63
N LYS A 23 -16.82 0.39 0.08
CA LYS A 23 -17.57 -0.83 -0.26
C LYS A 23 -19.07 -0.59 -0.22
N LYS A 24 -19.57 0.12 0.80
CA LYS A 24 -21.00 0.42 0.94
C LYS A 24 -21.52 1.30 -0.19
N ILE A 25 -20.79 2.36 -0.56
CA ILE A 25 -21.16 3.23 -1.69
C ILE A 25 -21.08 2.46 -3.02
N THR A 26 -20.09 1.58 -3.18
CA THR A 26 -20.01 0.67 -4.33
C THR A 26 -21.23 -0.25 -4.42
N GLY A 27 -21.72 -0.76 -3.29
CA GLY A 27 -22.98 -1.52 -3.22
C GLY A 27 -24.18 -0.68 -3.66
N TYR A 28 -24.26 0.60 -3.26
CA TYR A 28 -25.33 1.47 -3.76
C TYR A 28 -25.26 1.69 -5.27
N LEU A 29 -24.07 1.79 -5.85
CA LEU A 29 -23.90 1.89 -7.31
C LEU A 29 -24.36 0.62 -8.04
N ARG A 30 -24.17 -0.56 -7.46
CA ARG A 30 -24.50 -1.85 -8.10
C ARG A 30 -25.95 -2.27 -7.89
N ASP A 31 -26.43 -2.15 -6.67
CA ASP A 31 -27.59 -2.91 -6.20
C ASP A 31 -28.82 -2.05 -5.94
N SER A 32 -28.69 -0.72 -5.94
CA SER A 32 -29.85 0.14 -5.69
C SER A 32 -30.86 0.06 -6.83
N SER A 33 -32.13 -0.14 -6.49
CA SER A 33 -33.23 -0.07 -7.46
C SER A 33 -33.49 1.34 -7.98
N ASP A 34 -33.06 2.37 -7.25
CA ASP A 34 -33.25 3.77 -7.61
C ASP A 34 -32.07 4.29 -8.47
N PRO A 35 -32.28 4.62 -9.76
CA PRO A 35 -31.21 5.13 -10.62
C PRO A 35 -30.61 6.45 -10.13
N GLU A 36 -31.36 7.26 -9.39
CA GLU A 36 -30.82 8.50 -8.82
C GLU A 36 -29.83 8.21 -7.69
N VAL A 37 -30.08 7.17 -6.88
CA VAL A 37 -29.12 6.72 -5.86
C VAL A 37 -27.86 6.16 -6.51
N ARG A 38 -27.98 5.37 -7.58
CA ARG A 38 -26.82 4.85 -8.32
C ARG A 38 -25.99 5.99 -8.95
N ALA A 39 -26.64 6.97 -9.57
CA ALA A 39 -25.96 8.12 -10.15
C ALA A 39 -25.18 8.93 -9.10
N ARG A 40 -25.80 9.19 -7.93
CA ARG A 40 -25.11 9.86 -6.82
C ARG A 40 -23.97 9.03 -6.26
N ALA A 41 -24.14 7.71 -6.14
CA ALA A 41 -23.07 6.82 -5.72
C ALA A 41 -21.87 6.90 -6.67
N ALA A 42 -22.10 6.87 -7.99
CA ALA A 42 -21.04 7.09 -8.98
C ALA A 42 -20.34 8.44 -8.80
N ASP A 43 -21.10 9.53 -8.64
CA ASP A 43 -20.54 10.87 -8.42
C ASP A 43 -19.65 10.93 -7.18
N TYR A 44 -20.11 10.37 -6.05
CA TYR A 44 -19.33 10.30 -4.81
C TYR A 44 -18.05 9.47 -4.98
N LEU A 45 -18.14 8.29 -5.59
CA LEU A 45 -16.97 7.44 -5.86
C LEU A 45 -15.95 8.15 -6.77
N GLY A 46 -16.41 8.99 -7.69
CA GLY A 46 -15.52 9.82 -8.51
C GLY A 46 -14.81 10.93 -7.73
N GLU A 47 -15.43 11.47 -6.69
CA GLU A 47 -14.87 12.55 -5.85
C GLU A 47 -13.76 12.08 -4.93
N THR A 48 -13.74 10.79 -4.56
CA THR A 48 -12.67 10.22 -3.72
C THR A 48 -11.31 10.29 -4.42
N GLY A 49 -11.31 10.18 -5.76
CA GLY A 49 -10.10 10.03 -6.58
C GLY A 49 -9.45 8.64 -6.47
N ASP A 50 -10.10 7.70 -5.79
CA ASP A 50 -9.55 6.40 -5.44
C ASP A 50 -9.85 5.35 -6.52
N ALA A 51 -8.82 4.79 -7.15
CA ALA A 51 -9.03 3.88 -8.28
C ALA A 51 -9.53 2.49 -7.88
N VAL A 52 -9.63 2.16 -6.58
CA VAL A 52 -10.21 0.88 -6.11
C VAL A 52 -11.64 0.66 -6.61
N VAL A 53 -12.36 1.75 -6.90
CA VAL A 53 -13.78 1.73 -7.32
C VAL A 53 -13.94 1.60 -8.85
N LEU A 54 -12.82 1.56 -9.58
CA LEU A 54 -12.81 1.62 -11.05
C LEU A 54 -13.64 0.50 -11.68
N ASP A 55 -13.55 -0.73 -11.19
CA ASP A 55 -14.28 -1.86 -11.77
C ASP A 55 -15.80 -1.71 -11.62
N ALA A 56 -16.28 -1.24 -10.46
CA ALA A 56 -17.69 -0.96 -10.27
C ALA A 56 -18.20 0.18 -11.16
N LEU A 57 -17.39 1.23 -11.34
CA LEU A 57 -17.72 2.29 -12.30
C LEU A 57 -17.74 1.74 -13.74
N ARG A 58 -16.83 0.85 -14.12
CA ARG A 58 -16.81 0.26 -15.47
C ARG A 58 -18.05 -0.57 -15.75
N GLU A 59 -18.54 -1.33 -14.77
CA GLU A 59 -19.82 -2.04 -14.86
C GLU A 59 -20.97 -1.04 -15.09
N ALA A 60 -21.01 0.05 -14.33
CA ALA A 60 -22.04 1.08 -14.40
C ALA A 60 -22.02 1.93 -15.70
N LEU A 61 -21.02 1.76 -16.57
CA LEU A 61 -21.05 2.36 -17.92
C LEU A 61 -22.15 1.75 -18.80
N ASN A 62 -22.61 0.54 -18.45
CA ASN A 62 -23.69 -0.18 -19.14
C ASN A 62 -25.03 -0.10 -18.38
N ASP A 63 -25.15 0.78 -17.37
CA ASP A 63 -26.39 0.94 -16.62
C ASP A 63 -27.58 1.26 -17.56
N PRO A 64 -28.78 0.69 -17.34
CA PRO A 64 -29.94 0.96 -18.18
C PRO A 64 -30.33 2.45 -18.23
N HIS A 65 -30.08 3.20 -17.16
CA HIS A 65 -30.43 4.61 -17.08
C HIS A 65 -29.28 5.52 -17.53
N GLU A 66 -29.62 6.46 -18.42
CA GLU A 66 -28.64 7.39 -18.98
C GLU A 66 -27.97 8.27 -17.93
N THR A 67 -28.72 8.71 -16.93
CA THR A 67 -28.21 9.55 -15.84
C THR A 67 -27.05 8.87 -15.10
N VAL A 68 -27.17 7.58 -14.81
CA VAL A 68 -26.12 6.78 -14.18
C VAL A 68 -24.92 6.68 -15.11
N ARG A 69 -25.10 6.33 -16.39
CA ARG A 69 -23.99 6.25 -17.35
C ARG A 69 -23.23 7.57 -17.47
N VAL A 70 -23.93 8.71 -17.44
CA VAL A 70 -23.31 10.04 -17.50
C VAL A 70 -22.52 10.33 -16.21
N ALA A 71 -23.08 10.08 -15.03
CA ALA A 71 -22.40 10.23 -13.75
C ALA A 71 -21.13 9.36 -13.69
N THR A 72 -21.25 8.09 -14.10
CA THR A 72 -20.15 7.14 -14.17
C THR A 72 -19.01 7.62 -15.07
N ARG A 73 -19.30 8.13 -16.28
CA ARG A 73 -18.25 8.69 -17.15
C ARG A 73 -17.54 9.88 -16.50
N LYS A 74 -18.29 10.77 -15.85
CA LYS A 74 -17.72 11.91 -15.12
C LYS A 74 -16.84 11.43 -13.97
N ALA A 75 -17.28 10.42 -13.22
CA ALA A 75 -16.53 9.83 -12.12
C ALA A 75 -15.20 9.24 -12.59
N ILE A 76 -15.20 8.44 -13.67
CA ILE A 76 -13.99 7.88 -14.27
C ILE A 76 -13.01 8.99 -14.71
N GLU A 77 -13.51 10.08 -15.30
CA GLU A 77 -12.64 11.22 -15.65
C GLU A 77 -12.07 11.94 -14.42
N LYS A 78 -12.81 12.03 -13.31
CA LYS A 78 -12.27 12.54 -12.03
C LYS A 78 -11.15 11.62 -11.51
N LEU A 79 -11.35 10.30 -11.56
CA LEU A 79 -10.30 9.33 -11.19
C LEU A 79 -9.04 9.53 -12.04
N LYS A 80 -9.16 9.62 -13.36
CA LYS A 80 -8.00 9.85 -14.25
C LYS A 80 -7.22 11.13 -13.93
N LYS A 81 -7.93 12.19 -13.52
CA LYS A 81 -7.29 13.44 -13.07
C LYS A 81 -6.53 13.23 -11.77
N ALA A 82 -7.12 12.56 -10.79
CA ALA A 82 -6.47 12.22 -9.52
C ALA A 82 -5.22 11.34 -9.70
N GLN A 83 -5.19 10.51 -10.74
CA GLN A 83 -4.05 9.63 -11.06
C GLN A 83 -2.85 10.34 -11.68
N ARG A 84 -2.97 11.59 -12.14
CA ARG A 84 -1.86 12.31 -12.79
C ARG A 84 -0.63 12.42 -11.88
N PRO A 85 -0.70 13.03 -10.68
CA PRO A 85 0.46 13.12 -9.79
C PRO A 85 1.03 11.74 -9.40
N LEU A 86 0.17 10.74 -9.23
CA LEU A 86 0.62 9.38 -8.90
C LEU A 86 1.42 8.74 -10.04
N LYS A 87 1.08 9.03 -11.30
CA LYS A 87 1.85 8.55 -12.46
C LYS A 87 3.17 9.30 -12.60
N ASP A 88 3.16 10.61 -12.36
CA ASP A 88 4.34 11.46 -12.50
C ASP A 88 5.40 11.08 -11.45
N ASN A 89 4.97 10.76 -10.22
CA ASN A 89 5.84 10.43 -9.10
C ASN A 89 5.92 8.92 -8.79
N TYR A 90 5.57 8.06 -9.76
CA TYR A 90 5.38 6.62 -9.53
C TYR A 90 6.55 5.92 -8.80
N GLY A 91 7.79 6.33 -9.08
CA GLY A 91 8.99 5.71 -8.52
C GLY A 91 9.21 5.97 -7.02
N THR A 92 8.55 6.98 -6.46
CA THR A 92 8.71 7.41 -5.05
C THR A 92 7.47 7.15 -4.22
N LEU A 93 6.45 6.51 -4.81
CA LEU A 93 5.22 6.20 -4.12
C LEU A 93 5.37 5.01 -3.16
N ILE A 94 4.64 5.09 -2.05
CA ILE A 94 4.39 3.99 -1.12
C ILE A 94 2.97 4.09 -0.55
N CYS A 95 2.33 2.96 -0.26
CA CYS A 95 1.08 2.96 0.49
C CYS A 95 1.36 3.28 1.96
N GLY A 96 0.85 4.39 2.49
CA GLY A 96 0.97 4.74 3.91
C GLY A 96 0.32 3.71 4.85
N ARG A 97 -0.73 3.02 4.36
CA ARG A 97 -1.46 2.00 5.10
C ARG A 97 -0.75 0.64 5.12
N ASP A 98 -0.35 0.15 3.95
CA ASP A 98 0.17 -1.22 3.81
C ASP A 98 1.70 -1.27 3.79
N LEU A 99 2.37 -0.14 3.55
CA LEU A 99 3.83 -0.02 3.40
C LEU A 99 4.41 -0.78 2.20
N PHE A 100 3.65 -0.87 1.11
CA PHE A 100 4.06 -1.47 -0.16
C PHE A 100 4.13 -0.46 -1.30
N ARG A 101 5.01 -0.72 -2.27
CA ARG A 101 5.08 0.04 -3.51
C ARG A 101 3.83 -0.24 -4.35
N PRO A 102 3.33 0.74 -5.12
CA PRO A 102 2.15 0.54 -5.95
C PRO A 102 2.47 -0.23 -7.23
N LYS A 103 1.41 -0.75 -7.87
CA LYS A 103 1.47 -1.31 -9.22
C LYS A 103 0.66 -0.46 -10.20
N LYS A 104 1.07 -0.49 -11.47
CA LYS A 104 0.26 0.06 -12.57
C LYS A 104 -0.74 -0.99 -13.05
N ILE A 105 -2.00 -0.59 -13.19
CA ILE A 105 -3.04 -1.37 -13.86
C ILE A 105 -3.42 -0.66 -15.16
N HIS A 106 -3.66 -1.45 -16.21
CA HIS A 106 -4.05 -0.96 -17.52
C HIS A 106 -5.45 -1.44 -17.86
N THR A 107 -6.35 -0.50 -18.13
CA THR A 107 -7.73 -0.79 -18.53
C THR A 107 -8.06 -0.08 -19.85
N ARG A 108 -9.27 -0.30 -20.38
CA ARG A 108 -9.74 0.40 -21.59
C ARG A 108 -9.89 1.91 -21.36
N GLU A 109 -10.12 2.31 -20.11
CA GLU A 109 -10.31 3.69 -19.71
C GLU A 109 -8.96 4.40 -19.51
N GLY A 110 -7.89 3.67 -19.22
CA GLY A 110 -6.53 4.20 -19.14
C GLY A 110 -5.63 3.43 -18.17
N GLN A 111 -4.50 4.06 -17.83
CA GLN A 111 -3.57 3.54 -16.83
C GLN A 111 -3.86 4.18 -15.45
N PHE A 112 -3.90 3.35 -14.42
CA PHE A 112 -4.10 3.73 -13.02
C PHE A 112 -2.97 3.15 -12.16
N VAL A 113 -2.70 3.78 -11.03
CA VAL A 113 -1.70 3.42 -10.04
C VAL A 113 -2.43 3.09 -8.74
N VAL A 114 -2.26 1.87 -8.23
CA VAL A 114 -2.96 1.38 -7.04
C VAL A 114 -1.97 0.72 -6.09
N CYS A 115 -2.25 0.75 -4.79
CA CYS A 115 -1.55 -0.13 -3.86
C CYS A 115 -1.71 -1.58 -4.33
N ARG A 116 -0.62 -2.36 -4.34
CA ARG A 116 -0.68 -3.75 -4.78
C ARG A 116 -1.42 -4.67 -3.81
N VAL A 117 -1.51 -4.27 -2.53
CA VAL A 117 -2.14 -5.03 -1.44
C VAL A 117 -3.60 -4.64 -1.29
N CYS A 118 -3.90 -3.41 -0.84
CA CYS A 118 -5.30 -3.01 -0.62
C CYS A 118 -6.03 -2.55 -1.89
N GLY A 119 -5.34 -2.26 -2.99
CA GLY A 119 -5.95 -1.75 -4.22
C GLY A 119 -6.31 -0.26 -4.21
N HIS A 120 -6.20 0.42 -3.07
CA HIS A 120 -6.49 1.85 -2.96
C HIS A 120 -5.36 2.71 -3.55
N SER A 121 -5.72 3.74 -4.30
CA SER A 121 -4.80 4.80 -4.71
C SER A 121 -4.73 5.91 -3.68
N LYS A 122 -5.76 6.05 -2.84
CA LYS A 122 -5.90 7.19 -1.93
C LYS A 122 -4.84 7.22 -0.83
N PHE A 123 -4.35 6.05 -0.42
CA PHE A 123 -3.31 5.90 0.59
C PHE A 123 -1.89 5.94 0.00
N LEU A 124 -1.74 6.23 -1.30
CA LEU A 124 -0.43 6.35 -1.90
C LEU A 124 0.15 7.72 -1.60
N GLU A 125 1.30 7.70 -0.96
CA GLU A 125 2.07 8.87 -0.58
C GLU A 125 3.37 8.90 -1.36
N ASP A 126 3.81 10.10 -1.72
CA ASP A 126 5.03 10.37 -2.47
C ASP A 126 6.20 10.74 -1.53
N GLY A 127 7.41 10.84 -2.09
CA GLY A 127 8.60 11.34 -1.42
C GLY A 127 9.49 10.24 -0.84
N VAL A 128 9.13 8.97 -1.01
CA VAL A 128 9.92 7.85 -0.47
C VAL A 128 10.79 7.25 -1.57
N LYS A 129 12.06 7.65 -1.63
CA LYS A 129 13.05 7.08 -2.57
C LYS A 129 13.62 5.75 -2.10
N GLU A 130 13.77 5.56 -0.79
CA GLU A 130 14.31 4.34 -0.22
C GLU A 130 13.45 3.85 0.95
N VAL A 131 13.10 2.56 0.93
CA VAL A 131 12.46 1.88 2.05
C VAL A 131 13.50 1.01 2.75
N VAL A 132 13.79 1.30 4.01
CA VAL A 132 14.75 0.58 4.84
C VAL A 132 13.98 -0.29 5.81
N GLY A 133 14.10 -1.61 5.67
CA GLY A 133 13.67 -2.54 6.72
C GLY A 133 14.69 -2.56 7.85
N ILE A 134 14.25 -2.63 9.10
CA ILE A 134 15.12 -2.73 10.27
C ILE A 134 14.76 -3.99 11.08
N ILE A 135 15.78 -4.74 11.45
CA ILE A 135 15.76 -5.73 12.55
C ILE A 135 16.72 -5.22 13.61
N GLY A 136 16.23 -4.91 14.80
CA GLY A 136 17.00 -4.27 15.87
C GLY A 136 16.14 -3.33 16.71
N ASP A 137 16.75 -2.30 17.31
CA ASP A 137 16.09 -1.32 18.19
C ASP A 137 15.25 -0.30 17.42
N ALA A 138 14.12 -0.76 16.88
CA ALA A 138 13.13 0.07 16.20
C ALA A 138 11.72 -0.37 16.62
N GLU A 139 11.10 0.39 17.53
CA GLU A 139 9.73 0.09 17.99
C GLU A 139 8.63 0.48 16.98
N TYR A 140 8.90 1.43 16.07
CA TYR A 140 7.91 1.94 15.11
C TYR A 140 8.53 2.25 13.75
N SER A 141 7.67 2.46 12.75
CA SER A 141 8.10 2.94 11.42
C SER A 141 8.14 4.46 11.42
N TRP A 142 9.14 5.06 10.78
CA TRP A 142 9.30 6.53 10.71
C TRP A 142 9.84 6.98 9.36
N ARG A 143 9.69 8.27 9.07
CA ARG A 143 10.29 8.90 7.89
C ARG A 143 11.42 9.84 8.28
N GLN A 144 12.46 9.87 7.48
CA GLN A 144 13.52 10.86 7.54
C GLN A 144 13.93 11.20 6.11
N GLU A 145 13.82 12.48 5.74
CA GLU A 145 14.07 12.96 4.38
C GLU A 145 13.26 12.17 3.33
N ASP A 146 13.93 11.51 2.38
CA ASP A 146 13.32 10.67 1.35
C ASP A 146 13.35 9.16 1.67
N ARG A 147 13.57 8.82 2.95
CA ARG A 147 13.63 7.45 3.45
C ARG A 147 12.45 7.12 4.35
N LEU A 148 11.92 5.92 4.18
CA LEU A 148 10.98 5.31 5.10
C LEU A 148 11.66 4.14 5.81
N PHE A 149 11.71 4.19 7.12
CA PHE A 149 12.23 3.12 7.96
C PHE A 149 11.07 2.30 8.52
N ILE A 150 11.15 0.99 8.37
CA ILE A 150 10.11 0.06 8.78
C ILE A 150 10.72 -0.96 9.74
N SER A 151 10.19 -1.02 10.96
CA SER A 151 10.48 -2.13 11.85
C SER A 151 9.90 -3.42 11.27
N MET A 152 10.79 -4.37 10.98
CA MET A 152 10.45 -5.63 10.33
C MET A 152 10.05 -6.72 11.32
N TRP A 153 10.32 -6.52 12.61
CA TRP A 153 10.09 -7.49 13.66
C TRP A 153 9.47 -6.83 14.89
N ASP A 154 8.38 -7.41 15.36
CA ASP A 154 7.79 -7.07 16.65
C ASP A 154 8.17 -8.13 17.68
N GLU A 155 9.03 -7.74 18.62
CA GLU A 155 9.55 -8.63 19.66
C GLU A 155 8.48 -9.05 20.69
N LYS A 156 7.47 -8.19 20.93
CA LYS A 156 6.39 -8.48 21.89
C LYS A 156 5.42 -9.49 21.32
N THR A 157 5.08 -9.37 20.04
CA THR A 157 4.12 -10.27 19.38
C THR A 157 4.77 -11.42 18.62
N LYS A 158 6.10 -11.42 18.51
CA LYS A 158 6.91 -12.42 17.78
C LYS A 158 6.49 -12.55 16.32
N ASN A 159 6.22 -11.42 15.67
CA ASN A 159 5.73 -11.37 14.29
C ASN A 159 6.64 -10.58 13.37
N ALA A 160 6.97 -11.20 12.23
CA ALA A 160 7.63 -10.53 11.12
C ALA A 160 6.63 -9.78 10.23
N ARG A 161 7.02 -8.57 9.82
CA ARG A 161 6.32 -7.73 8.86
C ARG A 161 6.85 -8.00 7.44
N ASN A 162 5.96 -7.88 6.45
CA ASN A 162 6.35 -7.82 5.04
C ASN A 162 6.30 -6.37 4.56
N ALA A 163 7.24 -5.99 3.68
CA ALA A 163 7.28 -4.68 3.02
C ALA A 163 8.19 -4.72 1.78
N ASP A 164 7.97 -3.80 0.83
CA ASP A 164 8.86 -3.60 -0.32
C ASP A 164 10.12 -2.82 0.08
N ILE A 165 10.95 -3.45 0.91
CA ILE A 165 12.23 -2.87 1.33
C ILE A 165 13.24 -2.86 0.17
N ASP A 166 13.97 -1.75 0.07
CA ASP A 166 15.07 -1.53 -0.85
C ASP A 166 16.40 -2.01 -0.25
N THR A 167 16.52 -1.90 1.08
CA THR A 167 17.67 -2.26 1.92
C THR A 167 17.18 -2.87 3.25
N LEU A 168 17.90 -3.85 3.81
CA LEU A 168 17.69 -4.36 5.17
C LEU A 168 18.81 -3.89 6.09
N TRP A 169 18.48 -3.29 7.22
CA TRP A 169 19.42 -2.94 8.28
C TRP A 169 19.30 -3.92 9.43
N ILE A 170 20.44 -4.40 9.91
CA ILE A 170 20.54 -5.10 11.18
C ILE A 170 21.24 -4.15 12.14
N THR A 171 20.53 -3.68 13.16
CA THR A 171 21.05 -2.70 14.12
C THR A 171 21.19 -3.37 15.48
N GLU A 172 22.18 -2.95 16.26
CA GLU A 172 22.37 -3.37 17.65
C GLU A 172 21.10 -3.15 18.50
N ALA A 173 20.83 -4.09 19.41
CA ALA A 173 19.65 -4.13 20.27
C ALA A 173 19.93 -5.08 21.45
N ASP A 174 19.61 -4.64 22.67
CA ASP A 174 19.99 -5.36 23.90
C ASP A 174 19.14 -6.62 24.16
N ASP A 175 17.84 -6.57 23.84
CA ASP A 175 16.87 -7.61 24.19
C ASP A 175 16.20 -8.22 22.94
N LEU A 176 16.97 -8.46 21.88
CA LEU A 176 16.46 -9.04 20.63
C LEU A 176 17.05 -10.42 20.34
N ASN A 177 16.18 -11.40 20.11
CA ASN A 177 16.59 -12.68 19.54
C ASN A 177 16.73 -12.55 18.01
N TYR A 178 17.95 -12.27 17.54
CA TYR A 178 18.24 -12.09 16.11
C TYR A 178 17.87 -13.31 15.28
N GLY A 179 18.14 -14.52 15.73
CA GLY A 179 17.83 -15.76 15.00
C GLY A 179 16.36 -15.86 14.63
N TRP A 180 15.45 -15.64 15.59
CA TRP A 180 14.01 -15.64 15.31
C TRP A 180 13.59 -14.49 14.42
N ALA A 181 14.12 -13.29 14.65
CA ALA A 181 13.75 -12.12 13.88
C ALA A 181 14.21 -12.22 12.42
N ILE A 182 15.47 -12.61 12.20
CA ILE A 182 16.09 -12.76 10.88
C ILE A 182 15.42 -13.87 10.10
N ASP A 183 15.25 -15.06 10.68
CA ASP A 183 14.59 -16.17 9.99
C ASP A 183 13.14 -15.81 9.63
N ALA A 184 12.36 -15.31 10.58
CA ALA A 184 10.96 -14.98 10.33
C ALA A 184 10.82 -13.87 9.27
N VAL A 185 11.65 -12.84 9.31
CA VAL A 185 11.65 -11.77 8.28
C VAL A 185 12.09 -12.33 6.94
N TYR A 186 13.16 -13.11 6.87
CA TYR A 186 13.62 -13.73 5.64
C TYR A 186 12.52 -14.59 5.00
N GLN A 187 11.93 -15.51 5.75
CA GLN A 187 10.82 -16.36 5.29
C GLN A 187 9.62 -15.53 4.82
N LYS A 188 9.26 -14.48 5.57
CA LYS A 188 8.13 -13.61 5.23
C LYS A 188 8.35 -12.89 3.90
N LEU A 189 9.54 -12.33 3.70
CA LEU A 189 9.91 -11.66 2.46
C LEU A 189 10.02 -12.69 1.32
N GLN A 190 10.55 -13.88 1.56
CA GLN A 190 10.85 -14.87 0.53
C GLN A 190 9.57 -15.45 -0.08
N ASN A 191 8.56 -15.62 0.76
CA ASN A 191 7.27 -16.16 0.36
C ASN A 191 6.38 -15.12 -0.37
N ASP A 192 6.77 -13.84 -0.43
CA ASP A 192 6.07 -12.85 -1.23
C ASP A 192 6.50 -12.91 -2.70
N VAL A 193 5.79 -13.73 -3.48
CA VAL A 193 6.01 -13.86 -4.94
C VAL A 193 5.64 -12.61 -5.73
N THR A 194 5.08 -11.58 -5.09
CA THR A 194 4.65 -10.33 -5.74
C THR A 194 5.66 -9.18 -5.55
N ARG A 195 6.79 -9.44 -4.90
CA ARG A 195 7.85 -8.45 -4.71
C ARG A 195 8.35 -7.90 -6.05
N ALA A 196 8.55 -6.58 -6.09
CA ALA A 196 9.15 -5.93 -7.25
C ALA A 196 10.65 -6.23 -7.35
N LYS A 197 11.31 -6.40 -6.19
CA LYS A 197 12.74 -6.66 -6.06
C LYS A 197 12.95 -8.01 -5.34
N PRO A 198 13.65 -8.98 -5.96
CA PRO A 198 13.93 -10.26 -5.31
C PRO A 198 14.87 -10.05 -4.11
N ILE A 199 14.80 -10.96 -3.13
CA ILE A 199 15.61 -10.86 -1.90
C ILE A 199 17.11 -10.79 -2.21
N SER A 200 17.56 -11.56 -3.20
CA SER A 200 18.94 -11.61 -3.65
C SER A 200 19.48 -10.28 -4.23
N GLU A 201 18.66 -9.25 -4.34
CA GLU A 201 19.06 -7.89 -4.76
C GLU A 201 18.96 -6.86 -3.62
N ILE A 202 18.43 -7.23 -2.46
CA ILE A 202 18.26 -6.34 -1.31
C ILE A 202 19.55 -6.38 -0.49
N PRO A 203 20.39 -5.33 -0.46
CA PRO A 203 21.58 -5.34 0.38
C PRO A 203 21.21 -5.35 1.86
N VAL A 204 22.04 -6.04 2.64
CA VAL A 204 22.02 -6.00 4.11
C VAL A 204 23.10 -5.03 4.59
N ILE A 205 22.76 -4.14 5.51
CA ILE A 205 23.69 -3.21 6.15
C ILE A 205 23.69 -3.49 7.66
N ILE A 206 24.83 -3.93 8.18
CA ILE A 206 25.03 -4.09 9.62
C ILE A 206 25.42 -2.73 10.21
N LYS A 207 24.72 -2.30 11.26
CA LYS A 207 24.93 -1.04 11.97
C LYS A 207 25.24 -1.32 13.43
N GLY A 208 26.38 -0.81 13.92
CA GLY A 208 26.89 -1.16 15.25
C GLY A 208 27.50 -2.57 15.26
N VAL A 209 27.41 -3.24 16.41
CA VAL A 209 27.98 -4.59 16.61
C VAL A 209 26.94 -5.59 17.14
N PRO A 210 25.83 -5.84 16.40
CA PRO A 210 24.85 -6.84 16.81
C PRO A 210 25.52 -8.22 16.98
N GLU A 211 25.17 -8.93 18.05
CA GLU A 211 25.68 -10.27 18.33
C GLU A 211 25.04 -11.30 17.41
N LEU A 212 25.64 -11.47 16.21
CA LEU A 212 25.15 -12.39 15.19
C LEU A 212 25.94 -13.70 15.18
N SER A 213 25.23 -14.82 15.14
CA SER A 213 25.77 -16.17 14.96
C SER A 213 26.12 -16.46 13.50
N GLU A 214 26.90 -17.53 13.26
CA GLU A 214 27.21 -17.98 11.88
C GLU A 214 25.93 -18.34 11.10
N GLU A 215 24.95 -18.97 11.75
CA GLU A 215 23.66 -19.34 11.13
C GLU A 215 22.87 -18.10 10.67
N GLU A 216 22.83 -17.05 11.48
CA GLU A 216 22.17 -15.79 11.12
C GLU A 216 22.87 -15.10 9.94
N ILE A 217 24.21 -15.14 9.91
CA ILE A 217 24.99 -14.60 8.80
C ILE A 217 24.74 -15.40 7.51
N GLU A 218 24.63 -16.73 7.59
CA GLU A 218 24.26 -17.58 6.44
C GLU A 218 22.88 -17.23 5.89
N ILE A 219 21.89 -16.97 6.75
CA ILE A 219 20.56 -16.52 6.31
C ILE A 219 20.68 -15.16 5.59
N LEU A 220 21.40 -14.21 6.19
CA LEU A 220 21.60 -12.87 5.63
C LEU A 220 22.39 -12.89 4.30
N GLN A 221 23.22 -13.90 4.05
CA GLN A 221 23.92 -14.07 2.77
C GLN A 221 22.99 -14.41 1.59
N ASN A 222 21.77 -14.89 1.85
CA ASN A 222 20.76 -15.11 0.81
C ASN A 222 20.20 -13.80 0.22
N PHE A 223 20.46 -12.66 0.88
CA PHE A 223 20.15 -11.33 0.39
C PHE A 223 21.19 -10.84 -0.64
N GLY A 224 21.07 -9.60 -1.10
CA GLY A 224 21.97 -8.97 -2.08
C GLY A 224 23.37 -8.61 -1.58
N GLY A 225 23.88 -9.35 -0.59
CA GLY A 225 25.17 -9.16 0.05
C GLY A 225 25.12 -8.31 1.31
N ILE A 226 26.10 -8.54 2.20
CA ILE A 226 26.23 -7.89 3.51
C ILE A 226 27.30 -6.80 3.43
N LYS A 227 27.02 -5.63 3.99
CA LYS A 227 27.95 -4.50 4.11
C LYS A 227 27.95 -3.99 5.55
N ASN A 228 29.09 -3.53 6.04
CA ASN A 228 29.16 -2.81 7.31
C ASN A 228 28.88 -1.33 7.04
N GLY A 229 27.85 -0.80 7.69
CA GLY A 229 27.53 0.62 7.67
C GLY A 229 28.26 1.33 8.80
N ILE A 230 28.86 2.48 8.49
CA ILE A 230 29.32 3.44 9.51
C ILE A 230 28.11 3.97 10.29
#